data_AF-A0A3C0QLH9-F1
#
_entry.id   AF-A0A3C0QLH9-F1
#
_cell.length_a   1.000
_cell.length_b   1.000
_cell.length_c   1.000
_cell.angle_alpha   90.00
_cell.angle_beta   90.00
_cell.angle_gamma   90.00
#
_symmetry.space_group_name_H-M   'P 1'
#
loop_
_entity.id
_entity.type
_entity.pdbx_description
1 polymer ?
#
loop_
_entity_poly.entity_id
_entity_poly.type
_entity_poly.pdbx_seq_one_letter_code
_entity_poly.pdbx_strand_id
1 'polypeptide(L)'
;IQIVELDTGKKKKSVPLINNMGKSRGTLNYSDIILCPEEEILQAIILGTRDYIKKNGFKKVVIALSGGIDSAIIAVIAALAVGKENVTTVFMPSDFSSNESMEDSKALANNLGVEYIVMPIAGIYGSYLKNLKSIFKNDKINITKENIQARIRGSIIMAFSNEHGWLVLSTGNKSEISVGYCTLYGDMVGGFSPIKDLYKTMVYSICRFINKKYGNIIPVNILTRAPSAELRPDQKDQDSLPPYDMLDRILKAYIEDDMDHSTIIKMGFDPAMVKDVLNMVDGSEHKRRQGPPGVKITARAFGKDRRYPITNRFRI
;
A
#
# COMPACT_ATOMS: atom_id res chain seq x y z
N ILE A 1 22.28 16.48 -5.46
CA ILE A 1 20.95 16.51 -4.79
C ILE A 1 20.01 17.18 -5.79
N GLN A 2 19.22 16.38 -6.50
CA GLN A 2 18.32 16.86 -7.56
C GLN A 2 16.93 17.03 -6.94
N ILE A 3 16.39 18.24 -7.01
CA ILE A 3 14.97 18.50 -6.75
C ILE A 3 14.22 17.83 -7.90
N VAL A 4 13.32 16.89 -7.60
CA VAL A 4 12.42 16.34 -8.60
C VAL A 4 11.34 17.41 -8.82
N GLU A 5 11.58 18.28 -9.80
CA GLU A 5 10.58 19.23 -10.28
C GLU A 5 9.48 18.44 -11.01
N LEU A 6 8.30 18.34 -10.42
CA LEU A 6 7.08 17.96 -11.14
C LEU A 6 6.59 19.22 -11.87
N ASP A 7 6.71 19.22 -13.19
CA ASP A 7 6.31 20.34 -14.04
C ASP A 7 4.79 20.51 -14.00
N THR A 8 4.30 21.41 -13.16
CA THR A 8 2.87 21.60 -12.85
C THR A 8 2.31 22.92 -13.38
N GLY A 9 3.02 23.63 -14.26
CA GLY A 9 2.51 24.80 -14.98
C GLY A 9 2.03 25.99 -14.11
N LYS A 10 2.23 25.95 -12.79
CA LYS A 10 1.90 27.01 -11.83
C LYS A 10 3.13 27.35 -10.99
N LYS A 11 3.31 28.65 -10.75
CA LYS A 11 4.49 29.31 -10.14
C LYS A 11 5.28 28.41 -9.18
N LYS A 12 6.54 28.18 -9.57
CA LYS A 12 7.61 27.51 -8.82
C LYS A 12 7.68 27.98 -7.37
N LYS A 13 7.40 27.10 -6.42
CA LYS A 13 7.89 27.20 -5.04
C LYS A 13 8.81 26.00 -4.81
N SER A 14 10.11 26.23 -4.88
CA SER A 14 11.12 25.26 -4.47
C SER A 14 11.11 25.14 -2.95
N VAL A 15 11.04 23.90 -2.44
CA VAL A 15 11.34 23.60 -1.04
C VAL A 15 12.85 23.37 -0.93
N PRO A 16 13.58 24.10 -0.09
CA PRO A 16 15.02 23.90 0.04
C PRO A 16 15.31 22.55 0.71
N LEU A 17 16.02 21.67 0.00
CA LEU A 17 16.70 20.53 0.61
C LEU A 17 17.92 21.05 1.36
N ILE A 18 18.00 20.68 2.64
CA ILE A 18 19.05 21.08 3.58
C ILE A 18 20.42 20.75 3.00
N ASN A 19 21.11 21.78 2.54
CA ASN A 19 22.54 21.76 2.28
C ASN A 19 23.07 23.17 2.62
N ASN A 20 23.49 23.33 3.88
CA ASN A 20 24.63 24.18 4.26
C ASN A 20 24.87 24.03 5.76
N MET A 21 25.85 23.20 6.12
CA MET A 21 26.63 23.43 7.33
C MET A 21 27.41 24.74 7.11
N GLY A 22 26.86 25.85 7.59
CA GLY A 22 27.50 27.15 7.45
C GLY A 22 26.59 28.31 7.84
N LYS A 23 26.55 28.60 9.15
CA LYS A 23 26.18 29.91 9.74
C LYS A 23 24.78 30.47 9.43
N SER A 24 23.77 30.01 10.16
CA SER A 24 23.02 30.82 11.14
C SER A 24 22.13 29.89 11.98
N ARG A 25 22.26 29.91 13.31
CA ARG A 25 21.37 29.16 14.22
C ARG A 25 20.12 30.00 14.47
N GLY A 26 19.26 30.12 13.46
CA GLY A 26 17.85 30.41 13.69
C GLY A 26 17.15 29.10 14.04
N THR A 27 16.44 29.05 15.16
CA THR A 27 15.56 27.91 15.47
C THR A 27 14.46 27.87 14.42
N LEU A 28 14.59 26.95 13.46
CA LEU A 28 13.50 26.64 12.53
C LEU A 28 12.31 26.13 13.35
N ASN A 29 11.21 26.87 13.35
CA ASN A 29 9.97 26.41 13.98
C ASN A 29 9.34 25.34 13.09
N TYR A 30 9.04 24.21 13.70
CA TYR A 30 8.45 23.05 13.04
C TYR A 30 7.12 23.38 12.33
N SER A 31 6.32 24.26 12.95
CA SER A 31 5.06 24.78 12.42
C SER A 31 5.20 25.60 11.14
N ASP A 32 6.40 26.15 10.88
CA ASP A 32 6.66 26.96 9.69
C ASP A 32 7.07 26.09 8.48
N ILE A 33 7.33 24.80 8.72
CA ILE A 33 7.80 23.83 7.72
C ILE A 33 6.71 22.83 7.35
N ILE A 34 5.85 22.45 8.30
CA ILE A 34 4.80 21.45 8.12
C ILE A 34 3.44 22.11 8.31
N LEU A 35 2.62 22.10 7.26
CA LEU A 35 1.35 22.82 7.23
C LEU A 35 0.20 22.01 7.82
N CYS A 36 0.26 20.67 7.77
CA CYS A 36 -0.76 19.77 8.31
C CYS A 36 -0.23 18.35 8.57
N PRO A 37 -0.98 17.52 9.34
CA PRO A 37 -0.59 16.14 9.64
C PRO A 37 -0.35 15.27 8.39
N GLU A 38 -1.16 15.42 7.34
CA GLU A 38 -0.97 14.66 6.09
C GLU A 38 0.38 14.98 5.41
N GLU A 39 0.82 16.24 5.50
CA GLU A 39 2.10 16.66 4.97
C GLU A 39 3.26 16.02 5.75
N GLU A 40 3.17 16.06 7.09
CA GLU A 40 4.17 15.45 7.96
C GLU A 40 4.38 13.98 7.64
N ILE A 41 3.27 13.24 7.60
CA ILE A 41 3.26 11.80 7.33
C ILE A 41 3.83 11.54 5.94
N LEU A 42 3.39 12.29 4.93
CA LEU A 42 3.90 12.14 3.57
C LEU A 42 5.41 12.39 3.50
N GLN A 43 5.93 13.44 4.14
CA GLN A 43 7.37 13.72 4.15
C GLN A 43 8.16 12.63 4.88
N ALA A 44 7.65 12.10 6.00
CA ALA A 44 8.28 11.00 6.72
C ALA A 44 8.38 9.74 5.83
N ILE A 45 7.32 9.41 5.09
CA ILE A 45 7.29 8.25 4.21
C ILE A 45 8.22 8.45 3.00
N ILE A 46 8.22 9.64 2.38
CA ILE A 46 9.14 9.96 1.28
C ILE A 46 10.59 9.84 1.75
N LEU A 47 10.92 10.40 2.91
CA LEU A 47 12.26 10.33 3.49
C LEU A 47 12.66 8.88 3.77
N GLY A 48 11.82 8.12 4.47
CA GLY A 48 12.09 6.71 4.80
C GLY A 48 12.27 5.85 3.55
N THR A 49 11.44 6.05 2.52
CA THR A 49 11.53 5.35 1.23
C THR A 49 12.81 5.70 0.50
N ARG A 50 13.13 6.99 0.37
CA ARG A 50 14.35 7.47 -0.28
C ARG A 50 15.61 6.92 0.40
N ASP A 51 15.64 6.97 1.72
CA ASP A 51 16.78 6.52 2.51
C ASP A 51 16.95 5.00 2.41
N TYR A 52 15.86 4.24 2.49
CA TYR A 52 15.93 2.78 2.34
C TYR A 52 16.48 2.40 0.96
N ILE A 53 16.00 3.04 -0.11
CA ILE A 53 16.49 2.78 -1.47
C ILE A 53 17.98 3.12 -1.57
N LYS A 54 18.38 4.34 -1.20
CA LYS A 54 19.75 4.83 -1.40
C LYS A 54 20.78 4.14 -0.51
N LYS A 55 20.46 3.94 0.78
CA LYS A 55 21.40 3.35 1.75
C LYS A 55 21.63 1.85 1.50
N ASN A 56 20.71 1.18 0.81
CA ASN A 56 20.87 -0.21 0.38
C ASN A 56 21.37 -0.35 -1.08
N GLY A 57 21.80 0.75 -1.72
CA GLY A 57 22.43 0.72 -3.05
C GLY A 57 21.47 0.56 -4.23
N PHE A 58 20.15 0.56 -4.00
CA PHE A 58 19.17 0.55 -5.08
C PHE A 58 19.13 1.91 -5.78
N LYS A 59 18.95 1.88 -7.10
CA LYS A 59 18.84 3.09 -7.93
C LYS A 59 17.44 3.28 -8.51
N LYS A 60 16.73 2.18 -8.76
CA LYS A 60 15.41 2.16 -9.37
C LYS A 60 14.46 1.26 -8.58
N VAL A 61 13.17 1.54 -8.72
CA VAL A 61 12.10 0.78 -8.09
C VAL A 61 11.10 0.30 -9.12
N VAL A 62 10.42 -0.80 -8.78
CA VAL A 62 9.31 -1.33 -9.55
C VAL A 62 8.09 -1.49 -8.68
N ILE A 63 6.92 -1.12 -9.22
CA ILE A 63 5.64 -1.09 -8.48
C ILE A 63 4.59 -1.79 -9.33
N ALA A 64 3.83 -2.69 -8.72
CA ALA A 64 2.62 -3.22 -9.32
C ALA A 64 1.49 -2.18 -9.18
N LEU A 65 1.07 -1.57 -10.30
CA LEU A 65 -0.11 -0.71 -10.31
C LEU A 65 -1.36 -1.56 -10.50
N SER A 66 -2.37 -1.33 -9.67
CA SER A 66 -3.63 -2.07 -9.68
C SER A 66 -4.83 -1.24 -10.13
N GLY A 67 -4.67 0.08 -10.28
CA GLY A 67 -5.78 1.03 -10.40
C GLY A 67 -6.43 1.36 -9.05
N GLY A 68 -5.91 0.80 -7.95
CA GLY A 68 -6.35 1.09 -6.59
C GLY A 68 -5.54 2.21 -5.93
N ILE A 69 -6.08 2.74 -4.84
CA ILE A 69 -5.49 3.89 -4.14
C ILE A 69 -4.13 3.60 -3.50
N ASP A 70 -3.89 2.38 -3.01
CA ASP A 70 -2.67 2.04 -2.29
C ASP A 70 -1.46 1.95 -3.23
N SER A 71 -1.63 1.34 -4.41
CA SER A 71 -0.58 1.35 -5.43
C SER A 71 -0.37 2.75 -6.00
N ALA A 72 -1.44 3.56 -6.09
CA ALA A 72 -1.35 4.93 -6.56
C ALA A 72 -0.50 5.84 -5.66
N ILE A 73 -0.76 5.84 -4.35
CA ILE A 73 0.03 6.64 -3.40
C ILE A 73 1.50 6.19 -3.38
N ILE A 74 1.76 4.89 -3.51
CA ILE A 74 3.12 4.35 -3.59
C ILE A 74 3.87 4.86 -4.82
N ALA A 75 3.22 4.92 -5.99
CA ALA A 75 3.82 5.50 -7.20
C ALA A 75 4.17 6.98 -7.01
N VAL A 76 3.29 7.77 -6.38
CA VAL A 76 3.57 9.18 -6.07
C VAL A 76 4.74 9.31 -5.10
N ILE A 77 4.74 8.55 -4.00
CA ILE A 77 5.83 8.54 -3.01
C ILE A 77 7.15 8.17 -3.68
N ALA A 78 7.17 7.14 -4.52
CA ALA A 78 8.36 6.70 -5.22
C ALA A 78 8.91 7.77 -6.15
N ALA A 79 8.06 8.40 -6.96
CA ALA A 79 8.48 9.47 -7.86
C ALA A 79 9.07 10.67 -7.09
N LEU A 80 8.48 11.04 -5.94
CA LEU A 80 9.00 12.10 -5.07
C LEU A 80 10.28 11.67 -4.31
N ALA A 81 10.45 10.38 -4.04
CA ALA A 81 11.60 9.85 -3.32
C ALA A 81 12.85 9.76 -4.21
N VAL A 82 12.70 9.25 -5.44
CA VAL A 82 13.85 8.87 -6.30
C VAL A 82 13.83 9.47 -7.71
N GLY A 83 12.83 10.25 -8.08
CA GLY A 83 12.69 10.79 -9.43
C GLY A 83 11.93 9.84 -10.36
N LYS A 84 11.11 10.41 -11.26
CA LYS A 84 10.20 9.65 -12.13
C LYS A 84 10.93 8.69 -13.08
N GLU A 85 12.15 9.05 -13.50
CA GLU A 85 13.04 8.26 -14.35
C GLU A 85 13.57 6.97 -13.68
N ASN A 86 13.43 6.89 -12.36
CA ASN A 86 13.85 5.77 -11.54
C ASN A 86 12.67 4.91 -11.04
N VAL A 87 11.47 5.16 -11.57
CA VAL A 87 10.24 4.43 -11.22
C VAL A 87 9.68 3.76 -12.46
N THR A 88 9.55 2.44 -12.39
CA THR A 88 8.82 1.65 -13.39
C THR A 88 7.56 1.08 -12.74
N THR A 89 6.44 1.19 -13.44
CA THR A 89 5.14 0.68 -12.99
C THR A 89 4.66 -0.42 -13.92
N VAL A 90 4.08 -1.47 -13.35
CA VAL A 90 3.60 -2.65 -14.10
C VAL A 90 2.14 -2.90 -13.76
N PHE A 91 1.26 -2.78 -14.75
CA PHE A 91 -0.13 -3.17 -14.65
C PHE A 91 -0.30 -4.60 -15.16
N MET A 92 -0.89 -5.46 -14.34
CA MET A 92 -0.96 -6.91 -14.59
C MET A 92 -2.42 -7.42 -14.65
N PRO A 93 -3.15 -7.13 -15.73
CA PRO A 93 -4.57 -7.44 -15.82
C PRO A 93 -4.83 -8.94 -15.95
N SER A 94 -5.92 -9.39 -15.34
CA SER A 94 -6.55 -10.69 -15.62
C SER A 94 -7.89 -10.48 -16.33
N ASP A 95 -8.61 -11.57 -16.60
CA ASP A 95 -9.95 -11.51 -17.20
C ASP A 95 -11.00 -10.79 -16.33
N PHE A 96 -10.67 -10.53 -15.05
CA PHE A 96 -11.53 -9.82 -14.11
C PHE A 96 -11.15 -8.35 -13.93
N SER A 97 -10.04 -7.90 -14.51
CA SER A 97 -9.58 -6.52 -14.38
C SER A 97 -10.47 -5.59 -15.21
N SER A 98 -10.92 -4.50 -14.59
CA SER A 98 -11.80 -3.53 -15.24
C SER A 98 -11.03 -2.63 -16.22
N ASN A 99 -11.72 -2.14 -17.25
CA ASN A 99 -11.14 -1.14 -18.16
C ASN A 99 -10.81 0.14 -17.40
N GLU A 100 -11.64 0.49 -16.42
CA GLU A 100 -11.45 1.62 -15.52
C GLU A 100 -10.14 1.50 -14.73
N SER A 101 -9.81 0.33 -14.17
CA SER A 101 -8.52 0.11 -13.50
C SER A 101 -7.33 0.33 -14.43
N MET A 102 -7.44 -0.08 -15.70
CA MET A 102 -6.39 0.11 -16.70
C MET A 102 -6.24 1.59 -17.08
N GLU A 103 -7.35 2.28 -17.32
CA GLU A 103 -7.38 3.71 -17.66
C GLU A 103 -6.81 4.56 -16.52
N ASP A 104 -7.23 4.29 -15.29
CA ASP A 104 -6.74 4.97 -14.09
C ASP A 104 -5.24 4.74 -13.86
N SER A 105 -4.77 3.50 -14.00
CA SER A 105 -3.35 3.17 -13.85
C SER A 105 -2.50 3.89 -14.90
N LYS A 106 -2.96 3.90 -16.16
CA LYS A 106 -2.28 4.59 -17.26
C LYS A 106 -2.30 6.10 -17.08
N ALA A 107 -3.43 6.68 -16.67
CA ALA A 107 -3.56 8.11 -16.41
C ALA A 107 -2.64 8.56 -15.28
N LEU A 108 -2.59 7.81 -14.18
CA LEU A 108 -1.67 8.08 -13.08
C LEU A 108 -0.21 8.04 -13.53
N ALA A 109 0.19 7.00 -14.28
CA ALA A 109 1.56 6.87 -14.75
C ALA A 109 1.95 8.04 -15.68
N ASN A 110 1.04 8.45 -16.57
CA ASN A 110 1.22 9.63 -17.43
C ASN A 110 1.35 10.91 -16.62
N ASN A 111 0.49 11.14 -15.62
CA ASN A 111 0.54 12.32 -14.75
C ASN A 111 1.86 12.42 -13.99
N LEU A 112 2.42 11.29 -13.57
CA LEU A 112 3.72 11.22 -12.90
C LEU A 112 4.92 11.26 -13.86
N GLY A 113 4.69 10.96 -15.15
CA GLY A 113 5.74 10.80 -16.15
C GLY A 113 6.67 9.62 -15.84
N VAL A 114 6.13 8.53 -15.28
CA VAL A 114 6.85 7.28 -14.97
C VAL A 114 6.61 6.25 -16.07
N GLU A 115 7.50 5.27 -16.17
CA GLU A 115 7.34 4.18 -17.12
C GLU A 115 6.14 3.29 -16.77
N TYR A 116 5.32 2.94 -17.77
CA TYR A 116 4.13 2.12 -17.62
C TYR A 116 4.18 0.91 -18.54
N ILE A 117 4.25 -0.28 -17.94
CA ILE A 117 4.29 -1.56 -18.64
C ILE A 117 2.99 -2.32 -18.38
N VAL A 118 2.42 -2.92 -19.42
CA VAL A 118 1.25 -3.80 -19.30
C VAL A 118 1.71 -5.25 -19.52
N MET A 119 1.44 -6.11 -18.53
CA MET A 119 1.79 -7.53 -18.57
C MET A 119 0.58 -8.40 -18.16
N PRO A 120 -0.29 -8.77 -19.10
CA PRO A 120 -1.48 -9.57 -18.80
C PRO A 120 -1.13 -10.93 -18.23
N ILE A 121 -1.91 -11.40 -17.25
CA ILE A 121 -1.67 -12.67 -16.55
C ILE A 121 -2.60 -13.81 -17.00
N ALA A 122 -3.58 -13.54 -17.87
CA ALA A 122 -4.63 -14.49 -18.24
C ALA A 122 -4.07 -15.84 -18.74
N GLY A 123 -3.05 -15.82 -19.62
CA GLY A 123 -2.43 -17.04 -20.14
C GLY A 123 -1.68 -17.86 -19.08
N ILE A 124 -0.96 -17.18 -18.17
CA ILE A 124 -0.25 -17.83 -17.04
C ILE A 124 -1.28 -18.42 -16.06
N TYR A 125 -2.33 -17.66 -15.76
CA TYR A 125 -3.41 -18.09 -14.88
C TYR A 125 -4.15 -19.30 -15.44
N GLY A 126 -4.51 -19.30 -16.72
CA GLY A 126 -5.11 -20.46 -17.39
C GLY A 126 -4.21 -21.69 -17.35
N SER A 127 -2.90 -21.51 -17.47
CA SER A 127 -1.92 -22.60 -17.32
C SER A 127 -1.91 -23.17 -15.90
N TYR A 128 -1.94 -22.33 -14.86
CA TYR A 128 -2.10 -22.79 -13.47
C TYR A 128 -3.40 -23.56 -13.27
N LEU A 129 -4.52 -23.03 -13.76
CA LEU A 129 -5.83 -23.68 -13.62
C LEU A 129 -5.87 -25.06 -14.27
N LYS A 130 -5.27 -25.19 -15.47
CA LYS A 130 -5.18 -26.47 -16.18
C LYS A 130 -4.33 -27.49 -15.42
N ASN A 131 -3.13 -27.08 -14.99
CA ASN A 131 -2.17 -28.00 -14.36
C ASN A 131 -2.59 -28.40 -12.94
N LEU A 132 -3.34 -27.55 -12.23
CA LEU A 132 -3.82 -27.80 -10.87
C LEU A 132 -5.26 -28.35 -10.83
N LYS A 133 -5.82 -28.77 -11.97
CA LYS A 133 -7.22 -29.21 -12.05
C LYS A 133 -7.55 -30.33 -11.06
N SER A 134 -6.64 -31.27 -10.83
CA SER A 134 -6.84 -32.42 -9.95
C SER A 134 -6.95 -32.06 -8.45
N ILE A 135 -6.44 -30.90 -8.02
CA ILE A 135 -6.52 -30.47 -6.61
C ILE A 135 -7.75 -29.60 -6.33
N PHE A 136 -8.45 -29.14 -7.36
CA PHE A 136 -9.62 -28.29 -7.19
C PHE A 136 -10.87 -29.13 -6.89
N LYS A 137 -11.59 -28.72 -5.83
CA LYS A 137 -12.88 -29.35 -5.48
C LYS A 137 -13.95 -29.14 -6.55
N ASN A 138 -13.89 -28.02 -7.27
CA ASN A 138 -14.78 -27.66 -8.39
C ASN A 138 -14.17 -26.51 -9.21
N ASP A 139 -14.82 -26.17 -10.33
CA ASP A 139 -14.37 -25.12 -11.24
C ASP A 139 -14.77 -23.70 -10.80
N LYS A 140 -15.63 -23.53 -9.78
CA LYS A 140 -16.06 -22.20 -9.31
C LYS A 140 -14.86 -21.38 -8.82
N ILE A 141 -14.88 -20.08 -9.08
CA ILE A 141 -13.90 -19.16 -8.50
C ILE A 141 -14.04 -19.16 -6.98
N ASN A 142 -12.90 -19.27 -6.30
CA ASN A 142 -12.79 -19.29 -4.85
C ASN A 142 -11.46 -18.69 -4.43
N ILE A 143 -11.23 -18.60 -3.12
CA ILE A 143 -10.01 -18.01 -2.55
C ILE A 143 -8.72 -18.64 -3.07
N THR A 144 -8.71 -19.94 -3.41
CA THR A 144 -7.53 -20.59 -4.00
C THR A 144 -7.21 -20.01 -5.37
N LYS A 145 -8.23 -19.90 -6.23
CA LYS A 145 -8.11 -19.37 -7.59
C LYS A 145 -7.79 -17.87 -7.60
N GLU A 146 -8.37 -17.10 -6.68
CA GLU A 146 -8.03 -15.68 -6.45
C GLU A 146 -6.55 -15.53 -6.03
N ASN A 147 -6.10 -16.31 -5.04
CA ASN A 147 -4.72 -16.24 -4.54
C ASN A 147 -3.68 -16.67 -5.57
N ILE A 148 -4.02 -17.56 -6.52
CA ILE A 148 -3.11 -17.92 -7.62
C ILE A 148 -2.81 -16.69 -8.47
N GLN A 149 -3.82 -15.88 -8.81
CA GLN A 149 -3.61 -14.64 -9.59
C GLN A 149 -2.69 -13.67 -8.85
N ALA A 150 -2.92 -13.45 -7.54
CA ALA A 150 -2.07 -12.60 -6.72
C ALA A 150 -0.61 -13.09 -6.71
N ARG A 151 -0.38 -14.41 -6.57
CA ARG A 151 0.97 -14.99 -6.60
C ARG A 151 1.65 -14.91 -7.97
N ILE A 152 0.90 -15.06 -9.06
CA ILE A 152 1.44 -14.85 -10.41
C ILE A 152 1.98 -13.42 -10.54
N ARG A 153 1.22 -12.41 -10.08
CA ARG A 153 1.66 -11.01 -10.07
C ARG A 153 2.90 -10.81 -9.20
N GLY A 154 2.94 -11.45 -8.02
CA GLY A 154 4.12 -11.47 -7.14
C GLY A 154 5.36 -12.04 -7.82
N SER A 155 5.23 -13.16 -8.54
CA SER A 155 6.35 -13.76 -9.29
C SER A 155 6.82 -12.87 -10.43
N ILE A 156 5.89 -12.24 -11.18
CA ILE A 156 6.23 -11.33 -12.28
C ILE A 156 7.00 -10.11 -11.77
N ILE A 157 6.51 -9.46 -10.72
CA ILE A 157 7.17 -8.24 -10.22
C ILE A 157 8.56 -8.54 -9.66
N MET A 158 8.75 -9.72 -9.07
CA MET A 158 10.08 -10.19 -8.66
C MET A 158 10.96 -10.54 -9.85
N ALA A 159 10.42 -11.03 -10.96
CA ALA A 159 11.21 -11.23 -12.18
C ALA A 159 11.84 -9.92 -12.68
N PHE A 160 11.06 -8.81 -12.70
CA PHE A 160 11.61 -7.47 -12.98
C PHE A 160 12.71 -7.07 -11.99
N SER A 161 12.50 -7.35 -10.70
CA SER A 161 13.50 -7.07 -9.65
C SER A 161 14.81 -7.82 -9.91
N ASN A 162 14.72 -9.12 -10.15
CA ASN A 162 15.87 -9.99 -10.32
C ASN A 162 16.64 -9.69 -11.62
N GLU A 163 15.94 -9.39 -12.71
CA GLU A 163 16.55 -9.09 -14.00
C GLU A 163 17.28 -7.75 -13.99
N HIS A 164 16.70 -6.73 -13.35
CA HIS A 164 17.20 -5.36 -13.44
C HIS A 164 17.86 -4.83 -12.15
N GLY A 165 17.85 -5.60 -11.07
CA GLY A 165 18.32 -5.17 -9.75
C GLY A 165 17.47 -4.06 -9.12
N TRP A 166 16.19 -3.97 -9.47
CA TRP A 166 15.27 -2.94 -8.98
C TRP A 166 14.60 -3.34 -7.67
N LEU A 167 14.33 -2.38 -6.79
CA LEU A 167 13.61 -2.66 -5.55
C LEU A 167 12.09 -2.74 -5.81
N VAL A 168 11.47 -3.85 -5.44
CA VAL A 168 10.00 -3.96 -5.44
C VAL A 168 9.42 -3.23 -4.23
N LEU A 169 8.51 -2.29 -4.44
CA LEU A 169 7.73 -1.68 -3.37
C LEU A 169 6.37 -2.37 -3.22
N SER A 170 6.11 -2.96 -2.06
CA SER A 170 4.81 -3.56 -1.73
C SER A 170 3.81 -2.47 -1.33
N THR A 171 2.54 -2.67 -1.69
CA THR A 171 1.48 -1.67 -1.60
C THR A 171 0.49 -1.92 -0.46
N GLY A 172 0.70 -2.93 0.39
CA GLY A 172 -0.23 -3.22 1.49
C GLY A 172 -0.24 -2.12 2.56
N ASN A 173 -1.45 -1.69 2.97
CA ASN A 173 -1.63 -0.73 4.05
C ASN A 173 -1.84 -1.43 5.41
N LYS A 174 -1.83 -0.66 6.50
CA LYS A 174 -1.95 -1.18 7.87
C LYS A 174 -3.27 -1.88 8.11
N SER A 175 -4.38 -1.40 7.52
CA SER A 175 -5.71 -1.99 7.70
C SER A 175 -5.75 -3.41 7.16
N GLU A 176 -5.37 -3.60 5.89
CA GLU A 176 -5.32 -4.89 5.21
C GLU A 176 -4.37 -5.86 5.92
N ILE A 177 -3.16 -5.40 6.26
CA ILE A 177 -2.14 -6.19 6.94
C ILE A 177 -2.58 -6.57 8.36
N SER A 178 -3.37 -5.73 9.03
CA SER A 178 -3.90 -6.01 10.37
C SER A 178 -4.81 -7.24 10.35
N VAL A 179 -5.81 -7.25 9.48
CA VAL A 179 -6.80 -8.34 9.40
C VAL A 179 -6.37 -9.48 8.47
N GLY A 180 -5.19 -9.36 7.85
CA GLY A 180 -4.66 -10.35 6.92
C GLY A 180 -5.45 -10.45 5.62
N TYR A 181 -6.08 -9.35 5.20
CA TYR A 181 -6.73 -9.20 3.90
C TYR A 181 -5.65 -8.98 2.81
N CYS A 182 -4.81 -10.01 2.67
CA CYS A 182 -3.64 -10.02 1.82
C CYS A 182 -3.26 -11.47 1.47
N THR A 183 -2.60 -11.64 0.34
CA THR A 183 -2.11 -12.94 -0.11
C THR A 183 -0.64 -13.07 0.20
N LEU A 184 -0.28 -14.06 1.03
CA LEU A 184 1.12 -14.45 1.20
C LEU A 184 1.74 -14.80 -0.15
N TYR A 185 2.85 -14.12 -0.43
CA TYR A 185 3.62 -14.22 -1.68
C TYR A 185 2.86 -13.75 -2.93
N GLY A 186 1.75 -13.00 -2.73
CA GLY A 186 1.06 -12.25 -3.77
C GLY A 186 1.31 -10.75 -3.59
N ASP A 187 0.28 -10.00 -3.22
CA ASP A 187 0.35 -8.55 -2.97
C ASP A 187 1.33 -8.13 -1.84
N MET A 188 1.67 -9.05 -0.94
CA MET A 188 2.67 -8.83 0.11
C MET A 188 4.12 -8.80 -0.41
N VAL A 189 4.35 -9.21 -1.65
CA VAL A 189 5.71 -9.29 -2.23
C VAL A 189 6.30 -7.90 -2.35
N GLY A 190 7.52 -7.75 -1.83
CA GLY A 190 8.30 -6.53 -1.94
C GLY A 190 9.57 -6.59 -1.09
N GLY A 191 10.53 -5.73 -1.39
CA GLY A 191 11.70 -5.50 -0.54
C GLY A 191 11.50 -4.38 0.48
N PHE A 192 10.46 -3.56 0.30
CA PHE A 192 10.07 -2.49 1.21
C PHE A 192 8.58 -2.16 1.04
N SER A 193 7.88 -1.77 2.11
CA SER A 193 6.48 -1.35 2.09
C SER A 193 6.33 0.05 2.72
N PRO A 194 6.33 1.11 1.90
CA PRO A 194 6.32 2.48 2.41
C PRO A 194 5.12 2.84 3.30
N ILE A 195 3.94 2.30 2.99
CA ILE A 195 2.68 2.62 3.69
C ILE A 195 2.20 1.51 4.63
N LYS A 196 3.09 0.56 4.99
CA LYS A 196 2.77 -0.57 5.88
C LYS A 196 2.08 -0.16 7.18
N ASP A 197 2.38 1.03 7.68
CA ASP A 197 1.87 1.57 8.94
C ASP A 197 0.88 2.73 8.74
N LEU A 198 0.23 2.83 7.57
CA LEU A 198 -0.89 3.74 7.35
C LEU A 198 -2.22 2.98 7.31
N TYR A 199 -3.20 3.44 8.09
CA TYR A 199 -4.58 3.00 7.93
C TYR A 199 -5.17 3.46 6.59
N LYS A 200 -6.12 2.70 6.05
CA LYS A 200 -6.78 3.00 4.76
C LYS A 200 -7.38 4.41 4.75
N THR A 201 -8.06 4.79 5.83
CA THR A 201 -8.60 6.15 6.00
C THR A 201 -7.54 7.25 5.91
N MET A 202 -6.32 7.00 6.43
CA MET A 202 -5.19 7.91 6.31
C MET A 202 -4.65 7.95 4.87
N VAL A 203 -4.57 6.79 4.18
CA VAL A 203 -4.21 6.72 2.75
C VAL A 203 -5.12 7.63 1.93
N TYR A 204 -6.45 7.53 2.11
CA TYR A 204 -7.40 8.42 1.45
C TYR A 204 -7.18 9.90 1.80
N SER A 205 -6.92 10.25 3.07
CA SER A 205 -6.65 11.64 3.46
C SER A 205 -5.40 12.21 2.78
N ILE A 206 -4.32 11.44 2.78
CA ILE A 206 -3.04 11.84 2.19
C ILE A 206 -3.14 11.94 0.68
N CYS A 207 -3.86 11.05 0.00
CA CYS A 207 -4.09 11.17 -1.45
C CYS A 207 -4.87 12.45 -1.81
N ARG A 208 -5.89 12.82 -1.01
CA ARG A 208 -6.61 14.09 -1.18
C ARG A 208 -5.68 15.29 -0.97
N PHE A 209 -4.82 15.23 0.06
CA PHE A 209 -3.80 16.25 0.30
C PHE A 209 -2.82 16.36 -0.89
N ILE A 210 -2.32 15.24 -1.42
CA ILE A 210 -1.46 15.18 -2.60
C ILE A 210 -2.12 15.87 -3.78
N ASN A 211 -3.38 15.55 -4.09
CA ASN A 211 -4.09 16.15 -5.20
C ASN A 211 -4.28 17.66 -5.02
N LYS A 212 -4.62 18.11 -3.81
CA LYS A 212 -4.72 19.53 -3.48
C LYS A 212 -3.38 20.26 -3.64
N LYS A 213 -2.28 19.65 -3.21
CA LYS A 213 -0.96 20.27 -3.19
C LYS A 213 -0.26 20.25 -4.56
N TYR A 214 -0.36 19.14 -5.29
CA TYR A 214 0.41 18.88 -6.51
C TYR A 214 -0.42 18.88 -7.80
N GLY A 215 -1.70 19.26 -7.74
CA GLY A 215 -2.51 19.51 -8.92
C GLY A 215 -3.15 18.26 -9.53
N ASN A 216 -3.90 17.49 -8.73
CA ASN A 216 -4.70 16.34 -9.17
C ASN A 216 -3.91 15.24 -9.90
N ILE A 217 -2.72 14.91 -9.39
CA ILE A 217 -1.87 13.85 -9.95
C ILE A 217 -2.55 12.49 -9.90
N ILE A 218 -3.26 12.17 -8.81
CA ILE A 218 -4.01 10.93 -8.66
C ILE A 218 -5.37 11.10 -9.33
N PRO A 219 -5.74 10.27 -10.32
CA PRO A 219 -7.06 10.32 -10.95
C PRO A 219 -8.19 10.30 -9.92
N VAL A 220 -9.21 11.14 -10.13
CA VAL A 220 -10.34 11.29 -9.19
C VAL A 220 -11.07 9.96 -9.00
N ASN A 221 -11.17 9.15 -10.06
CA ASN A 221 -11.86 7.86 -9.99
C ASN A 221 -11.20 6.89 -8.98
N ILE A 222 -9.87 6.91 -8.86
CA ILE A 222 -9.13 6.13 -7.83
C ILE A 222 -9.56 6.52 -6.41
N LEU A 223 -9.95 7.78 -6.18
CA LEU A 223 -10.37 8.28 -4.87
C LEU A 223 -11.83 7.99 -4.54
N THR A 224 -12.69 7.83 -5.55
CA THR A 224 -14.15 7.71 -5.37
C THR A 224 -14.66 6.29 -5.56
N ARG A 225 -13.93 5.45 -6.31
CA ARG A 225 -14.31 4.07 -6.56
C ARG A 225 -14.21 3.23 -5.28
N ALA A 226 -15.15 2.29 -5.15
CA ALA A 226 -15.11 1.31 -4.08
C ALA A 226 -13.84 0.45 -4.20
N PRO A 227 -13.13 0.18 -3.10
CA PRO A 227 -11.90 -0.61 -3.13
C PRO A 227 -12.21 -2.08 -3.48
N SER A 228 -11.36 -2.66 -4.34
CA SER A 228 -11.47 -4.02 -4.85
C SER A 228 -10.11 -4.55 -5.29
N ALA A 229 -9.91 -5.87 -5.13
CA ALA A 229 -8.75 -6.59 -5.66
C ALA A 229 -8.95 -7.12 -7.10
N GLU A 230 -10.17 -7.07 -7.65
CA GLU A 230 -10.53 -7.51 -9.00
C GLU A 230 -10.00 -8.93 -9.35
N LEU A 231 -10.16 -9.88 -8.42
CA LEU A 231 -9.75 -11.29 -8.57
C LEU A 231 -10.90 -12.22 -8.95
N ARG A 232 -12.14 -11.73 -8.85
CA ARG A 232 -13.38 -12.40 -9.23
C ARG A 232 -14.41 -11.35 -9.68
N PRO A 233 -15.50 -11.74 -10.39
CA PRO A 233 -16.54 -10.82 -10.81
C PRO A 233 -17.15 -10.04 -9.63
N ASP A 234 -17.38 -8.74 -9.83
CA ASP A 234 -18.07 -7.83 -8.90
C ASP A 234 -17.48 -7.74 -7.48
N GLN A 235 -16.22 -8.14 -7.29
CA GLN A 235 -15.56 -8.17 -5.99
C GLN A 235 -15.50 -6.79 -5.34
N LYS A 236 -15.77 -6.74 -4.02
CA LYS A 236 -15.49 -5.57 -3.18
C LYS A 236 -14.77 -6.01 -1.90
N ASP A 237 -13.93 -5.14 -1.35
CA ASP A 237 -13.30 -5.42 -0.05
C ASP A 237 -14.35 -5.65 1.05
N GLN A 238 -15.46 -4.92 0.96
CA GLN A 238 -16.61 -4.98 1.88
C GLN A 238 -17.36 -6.31 1.83
N ASP A 239 -17.08 -7.20 0.86
CA ASP A 239 -17.60 -8.57 0.86
C ASP A 239 -17.02 -9.39 2.04
N SER A 240 -15.92 -8.94 2.63
CA SER A 240 -15.18 -9.67 3.67
C SER A 240 -14.79 -8.81 4.87
N LEU A 241 -14.79 -7.48 4.71
CA LEU A 241 -14.38 -6.54 5.74
C LEU A 241 -15.49 -5.55 6.10
N PRO A 242 -15.55 -5.05 7.34
CA PRO A 242 -16.33 -3.86 7.65
C PRO A 242 -15.86 -2.64 6.83
N PRO A 243 -16.70 -1.60 6.70
CA PRO A 243 -16.27 -0.31 6.17
C PRO A 243 -14.99 0.19 6.86
N TYR A 244 -14.05 0.72 6.08
CA TYR A 244 -12.72 1.08 6.58
C TYR A 244 -12.73 2.13 7.70
N ASP A 245 -13.72 3.03 7.73
CA ASP A 245 -13.89 4.01 8.81
C ASP A 245 -14.21 3.34 10.15
N MET A 246 -14.99 2.25 10.14
CA MET A 246 -15.24 1.44 11.33
C MET A 246 -14.06 0.52 11.64
N LEU A 247 -13.54 -0.17 10.62
CA LEU A 247 -12.42 -1.09 10.77
C LEU A 247 -11.19 -0.39 11.37
N ASP A 248 -10.79 0.75 10.83
CA ASP A 248 -9.59 1.47 11.28
C ASP A 248 -9.73 1.96 12.72
N ARG A 249 -10.93 2.36 13.16
CA ARG A 249 -11.20 2.75 14.55
C ARG A 249 -11.09 1.56 15.51
N ILE A 250 -11.64 0.40 15.13
CA ILE A 250 -11.50 -0.84 15.92
C ILE A 250 -10.03 -1.26 15.98
N LEU A 251 -9.33 -1.23 14.84
CA LEU A 251 -7.93 -1.59 14.75
C LEU A 251 -7.05 -0.67 15.59
N LYS A 252 -7.28 0.64 15.56
CA LYS A 252 -6.53 1.59 16.39
C LYS A 252 -6.75 1.29 17.88
N ALA A 253 -8.00 1.11 18.30
CA ALA A 253 -8.34 0.81 19.69
C ALA A 253 -7.68 -0.49 20.17
N TYR A 254 -7.72 -1.55 19.35
CA TYR A 254 -7.17 -2.85 19.71
C TYR A 254 -5.63 -2.90 19.63
N ILE A 255 -5.04 -2.30 18.59
CA ILE A 255 -3.61 -2.40 18.33
C ILE A 255 -2.84 -1.33 19.09
N GLU A 256 -3.21 -0.06 18.91
CA GLU A 256 -2.42 1.06 19.41
C GLU A 256 -2.76 1.41 20.86
N ASP A 257 -4.06 1.45 21.16
CA ASP A 257 -4.55 1.84 22.48
C ASP A 257 -4.67 0.64 23.46
N ASP A 258 -4.40 -0.58 22.98
CA ASP A 258 -4.38 -1.82 23.77
C ASP A 258 -5.71 -2.14 24.49
N MET A 259 -6.83 -1.68 23.93
CA MET A 259 -8.15 -1.86 24.54
C MET A 259 -8.63 -3.30 24.40
N ASP A 260 -9.26 -3.82 25.46
CA ASP A 260 -9.91 -5.13 25.42
C ASP A 260 -11.24 -5.12 24.65
N HIS A 261 -11.72 -6.31 24.32
CA HIS A 261 -12.99 -6.51 23.60
C HIS A 261 -14.17 -5.77 24.24
N SER A 262 -14.28 -5.81 25.58
CA SER A 262 -15.40 -5.20 26.30
C SER A 262 -15.38 -3.67 26.22
N THR A 263 -14.17 -3.10 26.21
CA THR A 263 -13.93 -1.66 26.13
C THR A 263 -14.24 -1.15 24.73
N ILE A 264 -13.85 -1.89 23.69
CA ILE A 264 -14.17 -1.54 22.30
C ILE A 264 -15.67 -1.56 22.05
N ILE A 265 -16.41 -2.54 22.59
CA ILE A 265 -17.88 -2.56 22.50
C ILE A 265 -18.50 -1.31 23.13
N LYS A 266 -17.98 -0.86 24.28
CA LYS A 266 -18.46 0.37 24.95
C LYS A 266 -18.24 1.64 24.13
N MET A 267 -17.43 1.60 23.07
CA MET A 267 -17.30 2.70 22.10
C MET A 267 -18.49 2.79 21.12
N GLY A 268 -19.44 1.85 21.18
CA GLY A 268 -20.66 1.83 20.36
C GLY A 268 -20.58 0.94 19.11
N PHE A 269 -19.59 0.06 19.02
CA PHE A 269 -19.47 -0.89 17.91
C PHE A 269 -20.30 -2.16 18.16
N ASP A 270 -20.75 -2.79 17.06
CA ASP A 270 -21.45 -4.07 17.12
C ASP A 270 -20.53 -5.17 17.70
N PRO A 271 -20.98 -5.92 18.74
CA PRO A 271 -20.15 -6.95 19.37
C PRO A 271 -19.66 -8.04 18.43
N ALA A 272 -20.46 -8.47 17.46
CA ALA A 272 -20.06 -9.52 16.53
C ALA A 272 -18.95 -9.00 15.58
N MET A 273 -19.11 -7.79 15.06
CA MET A 273 -18.08 -7.13 14.25
C MET A 273 -16.75 -6.98 15.00
N VAL A 274 -16.79 -6.51 16.25
CA VAL A 274 -15.57 -6.36 17.06
C VAL A 274 -14.89 -7.72 17.24
N LYS A 275 -15.66 -8.75 17.62
CA LYS A 275 -15.13 -10.11 17.78
C LYS A 275 -14.48 -10.64 16.50
N ASP A 276 -15.12 -10.46 15.35
CA ASP A 276 -14.61 -10.92 14.06
C ASP A 276 -13.32 -10.20 13.66
N VAL A 277 -13.26 -8.86 13.82
CA VAL A 277 -12.05 -8.08 13.55
C VAL A 277 -10.89 -8.52 14.43
N LEU A 278 -11.11 -8.69 15.74
CA LEU A 278 -10.07 -9.12 16.68
C LEU A 278 -9.55 -10.52 16.34
N ASN A 279 -10.45 -11.46 15.99
CA ASN A 279 -10.08 -12.79 15.53
C ASN A 279 -9.26 -12.75 14.22
N MET A 280 -9.62 -11.89 13.27
CA MET A 280 -8.85 -11.69 12.04
C MET A 280 -7.45 -11.14 12.33
N VAL A 281 -7.34 -10.19 13.26
CA VAL A 281 -6.05 -9.64 13.69
C VAL A 281 -5.16 -10.73 14.25
N ASP A 282 -5.66 -11.52 15.21
CA ASP A 282 -4.84 -12.53 15.87
C ASP A 282 -4.49 -13.72 14.96
N GLY A 283 -5.42 -14.12 14.08
CA GLY A 283 -5.17 -15.18 13.09
C GLY A 283 -4.13 -14.82 12.02
N SER A 284 -3.89 -13.52 11.81
CA SER A 284 -3.06 -13.02 10.70
C SER A 284 -1.59 -12.75 11.07
N GLU A 285 -1.17 -13.07 12.31
CA GLU A 285 0.20 -12.84 12.76
C GLU A 285 1.25 -13.54 11.88
N HIS A 286 0.96 -14.76 11.42
CA HIS A 286 1.85 -15.51 10.53
C HIS A 286 2.14 -14.80 9.20
N LYS A 287 1.17 -14.02 8.67
CA LYS A 287 1.35 -13.23 7.46
C LYS A 287 2.25 -12.03 7.74
N ARG A 288 1.93 -11.28 8.80
CA ARG A 288 2.66 -10.04 9.18
C ARG A 288 4.15 -10.27 9.41
N ARG A 289 4.53 -11.43 9.94
CA ARG A 289 5.92 -11.83 10.19
C ARG A 289 6.75 -11.99 8.91
N GLN A 290 6.11 -12.13 7.75
CA GLN A 290 6.76 -12.34 6.46
C GLN A 290 6.68 -11.13 5.53
N GLY A 291 5.94 -10.08 5.91
CA GLY A 291 5.86 -8.86 5.14
C GLY A 291 7.16 -8.04 5.20
N PRO A 292 7.50 -7.27 4.16
CA PRO A 292 8.72 -6.47 4.14
C PRO A 292 8.78 -5.42 5.26
N PRO A 293 9.97 -4.86 5.54
CA PRO A 293 10.08 -3.69 6.40
C PRO A 293 9.38 -2.49 5.76
N GLY A 294 9.04 -1.49 6.57
CA GLY A 294 8.32 -0.30 6.15
C GLY A 294 8.56 0.88 7.08
N VAL A 295 7.99 2.03 6.74
CA VAL A 295 8.08 3.24 7.57
C VAL A 295 7.07 3.13 8.72
N LYS A 296 7.51 3.40 9.95
CA LYS A 296 6.62 3.54 11.12
C LYS A 296 6.07 4.96 11.16
N ILE A 297 4.75 5.08 11.33
CA ILE A 297 4.03 6.36 11.38
C ILE A 297 3.21 6.49 12.66
N THR A 298 2.54 5.42 13.05
CA THR A 298 1.65 5.37 14.21
C THR A 298 2.42 5.11 15.51
N ALA A 299 1.73 5.23 16.64
CA ALA A 299 2.31 4.95 17.95
C ALA A 299 2.79 3.49 18.08
N ARG A 300 2.03 2.54 17.51
CA ARG A 300 2.33 1.10 17.56
C ARG A 300 2.27 0.45 16.18
N ALA A 301 3.43 0.16 15.61
CA ALA A 301 3.56 -0.56 14.35
C ALA A 301 3.69 -2.08 14.56
N PHE A 302 3.31 -2.87 13.55
CA PHE A 302 3.57 -4.31 13.57
C PHE A 302 5.08 -4.60 13.46
N GLY A 303 5.58 -5.49 14.32
CA GLY A 303 6.99 -5.87 14.37
C GLY A 303 7.59 -5.59 15.75
N LYS A 304 8.48 -4.60 15.84
CA LYS A 304 9.23 -4.34 17.09
C LYS A 304 8.35 -3.84 18.23
N ASP A 305 7.29 -3.07 17.93
CA ASP A 305 6.39 -2.48 18.94
C ASP A 305 5.27 -3.42 19.38
N ARG A 306 4.77 -4.27 18.48
CA ARG A 306 3.77 -5.31 18.79
C ARG A 306 4.33 -6.70 18.56
N ARG A 307 4.67 -7.40 19.64
CA ARG A 307 5.27 -8.74 19.63
C ARG A 307 4.28 -9.78 20.15
N TYR A 308 3.58 -10.43 19.23
CA TYR A 308 2.60 -11.47 19.56
C TYR A 308 3.06 -12.83 19.02
N PRO A 309 2.69 -13.95 19.68
CA PRO A 309 2.97 -15.28 19.17
C PRO A 309 2.14 -15.57 17.92
N ILE A 310 2.73 -16.28 16.96
CA ILE A 310 1.98 -16.85 15.83
C ILE A 310 0.99 -17.90 16.35
N THR A 311 1.49 -18.81 17.18
CA THR A 311 0.69 -19.85 17.82
C THR A 311 -0.08 -19.23 19.00
N ASN A 312 -1.31 -18.80 18.75
CA ASN A 312 -2.17 -18.19 19.76
C ASN A 312 -3.56 -18.86 19.79
N ARG A 313 -3.92 -19.45 20.94
CA ARG A 313 -5.26 -20.02 21.22
C ARG A 313 -6.08 -19.18 22.19
N PHE A 314 -5.63 -17.97 22.55
CA PHE A 314 -6.49 -17.01 23.22
C PHE A 314 -7.69 -16.71 22.32
N ARG A 315 -8.90 -16.84 22.87
CA ARG A 315 -10.16 -16.61 22.17
C ARG A 315 -11.08 -15.81 23.08
N ILE A 316 -11.73 -14.82 22.48
CA ILE A 316 -12.72 -13.93 23.10
C ILE A 316 -14.11 -14.57 23.03
#